data_AF-A0AAD9AYZ0-F1
#
_entry.id   AF-A0AAD9AYZ0-F1
#
_cell.length_a   1.000
_cell.length_b   1.000
_cell.length_c   1.000
_cell.angle_alpha   90.00
_cell.angle_beta   90.00
_cell.angle_gamma   90.00
#
_symmetry.space_group_name_H-M   'P 1'
#
loop_
_entity.id
_entity.type
_entity.pdbx_description
1 polymer ?
#
loop_
_entity_poly.entity_id
_entity_poly.type
_entity_poly.pdbx_seq_one_letter_code
_entity_poly.pdbx_strand_id
1 'polypeptide(L)'
;MAPGVLQSEAPASLPTQNVKQLDHREAYDPNNDIYGNYFPADPKTLSLESNFGPMDPASIGYLQPTHRDTPLNVMRERFERDGYLLIKDLLPYEPVLKCRREYFSHMSPSGLLRPGTDPVEGTFSGKDTKKYLPPGNLRRLFGLKDDPESDKYAELMVSAHEADFYVNFCKFPELRQFVSRFTDWQSPHMLQRTMLRAFVPDSELTPVHFDQMYLRAGPPTSLTAWVPIGPVSLEGGGLMYLERSTDIGMKTEDDFAKNAHNLTDEERVSAFNKNMNDGGFLSRDTVTYGKETQRKWLIAEYEVGDVIFHNPYMVHASCKNKDPDARIRLATDLRFVDPEKPYDRRWMKVYKPLDGL
;
A
#
# COMPACT_ATOMS: atom_id res chain seq x y z
N MET A 1 10.34 -31.92 52.64
CA MET A 1 10.41 -30.53 52.12
C MET A 1 10.40 -30.61 50.61
N ALA A 2 9.27 -30.27 49.99
CA ALA A 2 9.07 -30.24 48.54
C ALA A 2 8.90 -28.78 48.09
N PRO A 3 9.43 -28.38 46.91
CA PRO A 3 9.33 -27.00 46.45
C PRO A 3 7.94 -26.70 45.87
N GLY A 4 7.43 -25.50 46.17
CA GLY A 4 6.09 -25.03 45.81
C GLY A 4 5.93 -24.74 44.31
N VAL A 5 4.75 -25.08 43.79
CA VAL A 5 4.27 -24.76 42.45
C VAL A 5 3.76 -23.31 42.45
N LEU A 6 4.36 -22.45 41.61
CA LEU A 6 3.83 -21.13 41.27
C LEU A 6 2.58 -21.32 40.39
N GLN A 7 1.43 -20.86 40.87
CA GLN A 7 0.23 -20.70 40.03
C GLN A 7 0.42 -19.48 39.12
N SER A 8 0.30 -19.68 37.81
CA SER A 8 0.21 -18.59 36.84
C SER A 8 -1.19 -17.97 36.89
N GLU A 9 -1.26 -16.68 37.20
CA GLU A 9 -2.47 -15.90 36.95
C GLU A 9 -2.66 -15.74 35.44
N ALA A 10 -3.88 -15.98 34.97
CA ALA A 10 -4.27 -15.71 33.59
C ALA A 10 -4.19 -14.19 33.33
N PRO A 11 -3.71 -13.75 32.15
CA PRO A 11 -3.64 -12.32 31.85
C PRO A 11 -5.05 -11.73 31.82
N ALA A 12 -5.20 -10.58 32.46
CA ALA A 12 -6.42 -9.80 32.49
C ALA A 12 -6.91 -9.50 31.07
N SER A 13 -8.13 -9.93 30.75
CA SER A 13 -8.82 -9.57 29.52
C SER A 13 -9.08 -8.06 29.52
N LEU A 14 -8.48 -7.34 28.57
CA LEU A 14 -8.79 -5.94 28.29
C LEU A 14 -10.26 -5.82 27.83
N PRO A 15 -10.94 -4.71 28.16
CA PRO A 15 -12.31 -4.49 27.71
C PRO A 15 -12.32 -4.26 26.21
N THR A 16 -12.96 -5.18 25.47
CA THR A 16 -13.34 -4.99 24.08
C THR A 16 -14.35 -3.85 24.01
N GLN A 17 -13.91 -2.68 23.54
CA GLN A 17 -14.86 -1.70 23.01
C GLN A 17 -15.50 -2.35 21.78
N ASN A 18 -16.81 -2.63 21.87
CA ASN A 18 -17.63 -3.08 20.75
C ASN A 18 -17.69 -1.96 19.70
N VAL A 19 -16.65 -1.84 18.89
CA VAL A 19 -16.78 -1.21 17.58
C VAL A 19 -17.69 -2.17 16.80
N LYS A 20 -18.90 -1.74 16.46
CA LYS A 20 -19.78 -2.50 15.57
C LYS A 20 -18.96 -2.82 14.32
N GLN A 21 -18.69 -4.11 14.08
CA GLN A 21 -18.26 -4.55 12.76
C GLN A 21 -19.32 -4.05 11.78
N LEU A 22 -18.92 -3.21 10.83
CA LEU A 22 -19.83 -2.79 9.78
C LEU A 22 -20.05 -3.98 8.86
N ASP A 23 -21.30 -4.37 8.72
CA ASP A 23 -21.68 -5.16 7.57
C ASP A 23 -21.71 -4.22 6.36
N HIS A 24 -20.56 -4.09 5.70
CA HIS A 24 -20.42 -3.30 4.46
C HIS A 24 -21.26 -3.84 3.28
N ARG A 25 -22.02 -4.93 3.50
CA ARG A 25 -22.98 -5.47 2.53
C ARG A 25 -24.39 -4.91 2.71
N GLU A 26 -24.67 -4.24 3.84
CA GLU A 26 -25.94 -3.53 4.02
C GLU A 26 -25.99 -2.27 3.14
N ALA A 27 -27.20 -1.76 2.87
CA ALA A 27 -27.34 -0.52 2.12
C ALA A 27 -26.77 0.66 2.92
N TYR A 28 -26.15 1.63 2.23
CA TYR A 28 -25.66 2.84 2.86
C TYR A 28 -26.78 3.58 3.61
N ASP A 29 -26.60 3.77 4.92
CA ASP A 29 -27.44 4.62 5.76
C ASP A 29 -26.63 5.84 6.21
N PRO A 30 -26.97 7.07 5.77
CA PRO A 30 -26.27 8.28 6.19
C PRO A 30 -26.34 8.54 7.70
N ASN A 31 -27.31 7.98 8.42
CA ASN A 31 -27.38 8.09 9.89
C ASN A 31 -26.40 7.16 10.60
N ASN A 32 -25.83 6.19 9.88
CA ASN A 32 -24.86 5.22 10.38
C ASN A 32 -23.51 5.33 9.66
N ASP A 33 -23.22 6.50 9.07
CA ASP A 33 -21.96 6.75 8.41
C ASP A 33 -20.84 6.94 9.44
N ILE A 34 -19.92 5.98 9.46
CA ILE A 34 -18.81 5.97 10.42
C ILE A 34 -17.64 6.85 10.01
N TYR A 35 -17.71 7.52 8.86
CA TYR A 35 -16.65 8.40 8.42
C TYR A 35 -16.42 9.56 9.41
N GLY A 36 -15.18 9.71 9.86
CA GLY A 36 -14.79 10.63 10.94
C GLY A 36 -14.92 10.02 12.34
N ASN A 37 -15.50 8.82 12.46
CA ASN A 37 -15.77 8.12 13.71
C ASN A 37 -15.11 6.72 13.77
N TYR A 38 -14.24 6.38 12.81
CA TYR A 38 -13.53 5.09 12.80
C TYR A 38 -12.23 5.16 13.63
N PHE A 39 -12.26 4.50 14.79
CA PHE A 39 -11.15 4.40 15.73
C PHE A 39 -11.08 2.97 16.30
N PRO A 40 -10.57 1.99 15.53
CA PRO A 40 -10.68 0.56 15.86
C PRO A 40 -9.85 0.12 17.09
N ALA A 41 -8.85 0.91 17.49
CA ALA A 41 -8.00 0.63 18.64
C ALA A 41 -7.45 1.93 19.25
N ASP A 42 -6.88 1.85 20.46
CA ASP A 42 -5.98 2.89 20.96
C ASP A 42 -4.60 2.68 20.30
N PRO A 43 -4.01 3.67 19.60
CA PRO A 43 -2.69 3.52 19.00
C PRO A 43 -1.60 3.05 19.97
N LYS A 44 -1.74 3.30 21.28
CA LYS A 44 -0.77 2.86 22.30
C LYS A 44 -0.77 1.35 22.52
N THR A 45 -1.82 0.64 22.08
CA THR A 45 -1.89 -0.82 22.19
C THR A 45 -1.33 -1.52 20.95
N LEU A 46 -0.89 -0.77 19.94
CA LEU A 46 -0.34 -1.31 18.70
C LEU A 46 1.19 -1.36 18.72
N SER A 47 1.75 -2.41 18.16
CA SER A 47 3.18 -2.70 18.01
C SER A 47 3.67 -2.27 16.62
N LEU A 48 3.48 -1.00 16.28
CA LEU A 48 3.86 -0.45 15.00
C LEU A 48 5.36 -0.12 14.95
N GLU A 49 6.04 -0.54 13.89
CA GLU A 49 7.46 -0.26 13.67
C GLU A 49 7.73 0.39 12.31
N SER A 50 8.68 1.32 12.32
CA SER A 50 9.36 1.86 11.15
C SER A 50 10.64 1.07 10.84
N ASN A 51 11.40 1.51 9.84
CA ASN A 51 12.73 0.97 9.55
C ASN A 51 13.75 1.25 10.66
N PHE A 52 13.53 2.29 11.47
CA PHE A 52 14.50 2.78 12.46
C PHE A 52 14.01 2.63 13.91
N GLY A 53 12.93 1.88 14.13
CA GLY A 53 12.39 1.59 15.46
C GLY A 53 10.88 1.83 15.57
N PRO A 54 10.33 1.80 16.80
CA PRO A 54 8.90 1.95 17.05
C PRO A 54 8.32 3.26 16.50
N MET A 55 7.10 3.19 15.98
CA MET A 55 6.32 4.40 15.65
C MET A 55 5.87 5.10 16.95
N ASP A 56 5.71 6.42 16.89
CA ASP A 56 5.16 7.21 18.02
C ASP A 56 3.63 7.12 18.01
N PRO A 57 2.98 6.52 19.04
CA PRO A 57 1.51 6.39 19.06
C PRO A 57 0.76 7.71 18.95
N ALA A 58 1.34 8.82 19.43
CA ALA A 58 0.72 10.15 19.32
C ALA A 58 0.67 10.66 17.87
N SER A 59 1.56 10.14 17.01
CA SER A 59 1.61 10.44 15.58
C SER A 59 0.75 9.51 14.73
N ILE A 60 -0.06 8.64 15.34
CA ILE A 60 -0.93 7.71 14.60
C ILE A 60 -2.38 8.23 14.61
N GLY A 61 -3.02 8.13 13.46
CA GLY A 61 -4.46 8.32 13.25
C GLY A 61 -5.02 7.20 12.38
N TYR A 62 -6.30 7.31 12.02
CA TYR A 62 -6.98 6.27 11.24
C TYR A 62 -7.54 6.81 9.94
N LEU A 63 -7.33 6.05 8.85
CA LEU A 63 -8.03 6.28 7.60
C LEU A 63 -9.53 6.04 7.83
N GLN A 64 -10.35 6.95 7.33
CA GLN A 64 -11.78 6.90 7.52
C GLN A 64 -12.42 6.15 6.35
N PRO A 65 -13.05 5.00 6.61
CA PRO A 65 -13.66 4.20 5.57
C PRO A 65 -14.90 4.90 5.01
N THR A 66 -15.18 4.62 3.75
CA THR A 66 -16.33 5.13 3.00
C THR A 66 -17.07 3.95 2.41
N HIS A 67 -18.38 3.91 2.62
CA HIS A 67 -19.25 2.89 2.05
C HIS A 67 -19.26 3.01 0.53
N ARG A 68 -19.25 1.88 -0.21
CA ARG A 68 -19.24 1.89 -1.69
C ARG A 68 -20.43 2.61 -2.33
N ASP A 69 -21.55 2.67 -1.62
CA ASP A 69 -22.80 3.32 -2.06
C ASP A 69 -22.96 4.76 -1.53
N THR A 70 -21.93 5.33 -0.88
CA THR A 70 -21.93 6.74 -0.47
C THR A 70 -22.16 7.64 -1.70
N PRO A 71 -22.98 8.71 -1.64
CA PRO A 71 -23.18 9.61 -2.77
C PRO A 71 -21.87 10.19 -3.32
N LEU A 72 -21.72 10.24 -4.66
CA LEU A 72 -20.47 10.66 -5.32
C LEU A 72 -20.02 12.08 -4.94
N ASN A 73 -20.96 13.01 -4.72
CA ASN A 73 -20.64 14.36 -4.27
C ASN A 73 -19.97 14.35 -2.88
N VAL A 74 -20.44 13.50 -1.98
CA VAL A 74 -19.84 13.31 -0.64
C VAL A 74 -18.47 12.64 -0.79
N MET A 75 -18.34 11.60 -1.62
CA MET A 75 -17.04 10.95 -1.89
C MET A 75 -16.01 11.95 -2.43
N ARG A 76 -16.41 12.83 -3.34
CA ARG A 76 -15.53 13.87 -3.93
C ARG A 76 -15.13 14.91 -2.90
N GLU A 77 -16.06 15.36 -2.04
CA GLU A 77 -15.75 16.26 -0.92
C GLU A 77 -14.71 15.66 0.03
N ARG A 78 -14.89 14.38 0.40
CA ARG A 78 -13.93 13.63 1.24
C ARG A 78 -12.56 13.53 0.60
N PHE A 79 -12.52 13.16 -0.68
CA PHE A 79 -11.27 13.01 -1.42
C PHE A 79 -10.54 14.34 -1.57
N GLU A 80 -11.24 15.44 -1.83
CA GLU A 80 -10.62 16.77 -1.92
C GLU A 80 -10.06 17.22 -0.55
N ARG A 81 -10.79 16.95 0.53
CA ARG A 81 -10.39 17.34 1.88
C ARG A 81 -9.21 16.52 2.41
N ASP A 82 -9.22 15.21 2.18
CA ASP A 82 -8.30 14.27 2.82
C ASP A 82 -7.20 13.75 1.89
N GLY A 83 -7.37 13.88 0.57
CA GLY A 83 -6.46 13.39 -0.46
C GLY A 83 -6.58 11.89 -0.77
N TYR A 84 -7.50 11.18 -0.12
CA TYR A 84 -7.76 9.76 -0.32
C TYR A 84 -9.24 9.40 -0.15
N LEU A 85 -9.59 8.17 -0.54
CA LEU A 85 -10.89 7.55 -0.30
C LEU A 85 -10.72 6.05 -0.08
N LEU A 86 -10.93 5.58 1.15
CA LEU A 86 -10.93 4.14 1.49
C LEU A 86 -12.33 3.57 1.24
N ILE A 87 -12.53 2.89 0.12
CA ILE A 87 -13.79 2.23 -0.21
C ILE A 87 -13.76 0.79 0.32
N LYS A 88 -14.77 0.46 1.13
CA LYS A 88 -14.95 -0.88 1.67
C LYS A 88 -15.76 -1.77 0.72
N ASP A 89 -15.38 -3.05 0.60
CA ASP A 89 -16.10 -4.07 -0.19
C ASP A 89 -16.44 -3.64 -1.65
N LEU A 90 -15.48 -3.03 -2.34
CA LEU A 90 -15.64 -2.63 -3.74
C LEU A 90 -15.47 -3.79 -4.72
N LEU A 91 -14.49 -4.65 -4.47
CA LEU A 91 -14.13 -5.77 -5.36
C LEU A 91 -14.76 -7.07 -4.87
N PRO A 92 -15.07 -8.00 -5.79
CA PRO A 92 -15.75 -9.25 -5.43
C PRO A 92 -14.85 -10.16 -4.59
N TYR A 93 -15.36 -10.58 -3.43
CA TYR A 93 -14.61 -11.32 -2.40
C TYR A 93 -13.90 -12.59 -2.92
N GLU A 94 -14.65 -13.53 -3.51
CA GLU A 94 -14.11 -14.81 -3.97
C GLU A 94 -13.07 -14.67 -5.11
N PRO A 95 -13.30 -13.86 -6.16
CA PRO A 95 -12.28 -13.59 -7.17
C PRO A 95 -10.99 -12.96 -6.60
N VAL A 96 -11.07 -12.08 -5.60
CA VAL A 96 -9.88 -11.50 -4.94
C VAL A 96 -9.08 -12.60 -4.22
N LEU A 97 -9.75 -13.47 -3.44
CA LEU A 97 -9.07 -14.58 -2.77
C LEU A 97 -8.51 -15.61 -3.74
N LYS A 98 -9.18 -15.85 -4.87
CA LYS A 98 -8.65 -16.70 -5.94
C LYS A 98 -7.33 -16.12 -6.48
N CYS A 99 -7.28 -14.82 -6.78
CA CYS A 99 -6.04 -14.16 -7.21
C CYS A 99 -4.94 -14.29 -6.15
N ARG A 100 -5.27 -14.11 -4.86
CA ARG A 100 -4.33 -14.30 -3.74
C ARG A 100 -3.73 -15.71 -3.72
N ARG A 101 -4.58 -16.73 -3.80
CA ARG A 101 -4.17 -18.15 -3.80
C ARG A 101 -3.27 -18.48 -4.99
N GLU A 102 -3.61 -18.02 -6.18
CA GLU A 102 -2.83 -18.24 -7.41
C GLU A 102 -1.47 -17.53 -7.32
N TYR A 103 -1.43 -16.29 -6.82
CA TYR A 103 -0.17 -15.58 -6.59
C TYR A 103 0.75 -16.36 -5.64
N PHE A 104 0.26 -16.77 -4.48
CA PHE A 104 1.09 -17.50 -3.52
C PHE A 104 1.46 -18.90 -4.00
N SER A 105 0.60 -19.56 -4.77
CA SER A 105 0.96 -20.80 -5.48
C SER A 105 2.10 -20.58 -6.46
N HIS A 106 2.04 -19.51 -7.26
CA HIS A 106 3.11 -19.10 -8.18
C HIS A 106 4.42 -18.79 -7.44
N MET A 107 4.36 -18.16 -6.27
CA MET A 107 5.54 -17.83 -5.46
C MET A 107 6.09 -19.02 -4.65
N SER A 108 5.34 -20.12 -4.49
CA SER A 108 5.73 -21.25 -3.65
C SER A 108 7.12 -21.84 -3.95
N PRO A 109 7.60 -21.92 -5.21
CA PRO A 109 8.93 -22.47 -5.49
C PRO A 109 10.10 -21.62 -4.96
N SER A 110 9.87 -20.35 -4.55
CA SER A 110 10.93 -19.53 -3.92
C SER A 110 11.10 -19.82 -2.43
N GLY A 111 10.31 -20.72 -1.84
CA GLY A 111 10.32 -20.97 -0.39
C GLY A 111 9.74 -19.82 0.44
N LEU A 112 8.97 -18.92 -0.17
CA LEU A 112 8.33 -17.78 0.50
C LEU A 112 7.32 -18.23 1.57
N LEU A 113 6.58 -19.29 1.28
CA LEU A 113 5.50 -19.77 2.13
C LEU A 113 5.96 -20.81 3.15
N ARG A 114 5.32 -20.82 4.31
CA ARG A 114 5.44 -21.91 5.29
C ARG A 114 4.95 -23.22 4.65
N PRO A 115 5.75 -24.30 4.68
CA PRO A 115 5.31 -25.59 4.13
C PRO A 115 4.04 -26.11 4.82
N GLY A 116 3.12 -26.68 4.05
CA GLY A 116 1.89 -27.30 4.56
C GLY A 116 0.76 -26.32 4.90
N THR A 117 0.93 -25.01 4.71
CA THR A 117 -0.18 -24.05 4.81
C THR A 117 -0.91 -23.89 3.48
N ASP A 118 -2.19 -23.52 3.54
CA ASP A 118 -2.93 -23.11 2.36
C ASP A 118 -2.30 -21.83 1.75
N PRO A 119 -1.97 -21.81 0.44
CA PRO A 119 -1.43 -20.62 -0.22
C PRO A 119 -2.26 -19.35 -0.04
N VAL A 120 -3.59 -19.45 0.09
CA VAL A 120 -4.45 -18.25 0.28
C VAL A 120 -4.14 -17.52 1.59
N GLU A 121 -3.66 -18.22 2.62
CA GLU A 121 -3.28 -17.59 3.89
C GLU A 121 -2.04 -16.71 3.70
N GLY A 122 -1.14 -17.11 2.80
CA GLY A 122 0.10 -16.40 2.54
C GLY A 122 0.98 -16.35 3.79
N THR A 123 1.06 -17.43 4.57
CA THR A 123 1.89 -17.44 5.78
C THR A 123 3.37 -17.52 5.45
N PHE A 124 4.16 -16.61 6.01
CA PHE A 124 5.59 -16.53 5.77
C PHE A 124 6.35 -17.74 6.30
N SER A 125 7.38 -18.17 5.56
CA SER A 125 8.23 -19.31 5.91
C SER A 125 9.10 -19.10 7.16
N GLY A 126 9.26 -17.85 7.61
CA GLY A 126 10.13 -17.48 8.73
C GLY A 126 11.63 -17.48 8.37
N LYS A 127 11.97 -17.60 7.09
CA LYS A 127 13.35 -17.50 6.60
C LYS A 127 13.85 -16.05 6.65
N ASP A 128 15.14 -15.85 6.35
CA ASP A 128 15.73 -14.50 6.29
C ASP A 128 14.94 -13.61 5.32
N THR A 129 14.33 -12.55 5.88
CA THR A 129 13.45 -11.63 5.16
C THR A 129 14.17 -10.90 4.05
N LYS A 130 15.50 -10.72 4.16
CA LYS A 130 16.34 -10.10 3.13
C LYS A 130 16.28 -10.87 1.82
N LYS A 131 16.04 -12.18 1.84
CA LYS A 131 15.93 -12.98 0.60
C LYS A 131 14.71 -12.60 -0.24
N TYR A 132 13.67 -12.02 0.36
CA TYR A 132 12.39 -11.74 -0.28
C TYR A 132 12.23 -10.26 -0.67
N LEU A 133 13.31 -9.68 -1.20
CA LEU A 133 13.34 -8.29 -1.66
C LEU A 133 13.09 -8.17 -3.17
N PRO A 134 12.36 -7.14 -3.61
CA PRO A 134 12.17 -6.87 -5.03
C PRO A 134 13.50 -6.52 -5.70
N PRO A 135 13.62 -6.65 -7.04
CA PRO A 135 14.78 -6.14 -7.78
C PRO A 135 15.09 -4.68 -7.44
N GLY A 136 16.37 -4.35 -7.23
CA GLY A 136 16.81 -2.97 -6.99
C GLY A 136 17.94 -2.82 -5.98
N ASN A 137 18.17 -1.59 -5.55
CA ASN A 137 19.33 -1.19 -4.74
C ASN A 137 19.42 -1.93 -3.39
N LEU A 138 18.29 -2.27 -2.76
CA LEU A 138 18.30 -2.98 -1.47
C LEU A 138 18.92 -4.39 -1.58
N ARG A 139 18.68 -5.11 -2.67
CA ARG A 139 19.31 -6.43 -2.88
C ARG A 139 20.83 -6.30 -2.98
N ARG A 140 21.31 -5.27 -3.70
CA ARG A 140 22.74 -4.95 -3.78
C ARG A 140 23.30 -4.57 -2.42
N LEU A 141 22.60 -3.72 -1.67
CA LEU A 141 23.01 -3.23 -0.36
C LEU A 141 23.15 -4.38 0.65
N PHE A 142 22.26 -5.36 0.61
CA PHE A 142 22.31 -6.54 1.47
C PHE A 142 23.17 -7.69 0.92
N GLY A 143 23.91 -7.47 -0.17
CA GLY A 143 24.88 -8.44 -0.69
C GLY A 143 24.26 -9.70 -1.29
N LEU A 144 23.02 -9.65 -1.76
CA LEU A 144 22.27 -10.80 -2.33
C LEU A 144 22.67 -11.08 -3.78
N LYS A 145 23.96 -11.00 -4.08
CA LYS A 145 24.48 -11.36 -5.39
C LYS A 145 24.68 -12.86 -5.43
N ASP A 146 24.20 -13.51 -6.49
CA ASP A 146 24.36 -14.94 -6.73
C ASP A 146 23.72 -15.82 -5.62
N ASP A 147 22.59 -15.38 -5.05
CA ASP A 147 21.79 -16.16 -4.08
C ASP A 147 20.60 -16.83 -4.81
N PRO A 148 20.65 -18.16 -5.06
CA PRO A 148 19.65 -18.82 -5.90
C PRO A 148 18.21 -18.74 -5.37
N GLU A 149 18.03 -18.70 -4.04
CA GLU A 149 16.71 -18.61 -3.43
C GLU A 149 16.12 -17.22 -3.61
N SER A 150 16.93 -16.19 -3.34
CA SER A 150 16.55 -14.80 -3.52
C SER A 150 16.34 -14.47 -5.00
N ASP A 151 17.14 -15.03 -5.90
CA ASP A 151 17.01 -14.84 -7.35
C ASP A 151 15.75 -15.52 -7.87
N LYS A 152 15.42 -16.72 -7.36
CA LYS A 152 14.16 -17.38 -7.71
C LYS A 152 12.94 -16.58 -7.26
N TYR A 153 12.99 -15.98 -6.06
CA TYR A 153 11.94 -15.06 -5.61
C TYR A 153 11.79 -13.86 -6.56
N ALA A 154 12.89 -13.22 -6.95
CA ALA A 154 12.86 -12.06 -7.85
C ALA A 154 12.30 -12.43 -9.23
N GLU A 155 12.69 -13.57 -9.79
CA GLU A 155 12.16 -14.10 -11.06
C GLU A 155 10.63 -14.30 -11.01
N LEU A 156 10.14 -14.95 -9.94
CA LEU A 156 8.71 -15.22 -9.77
C LEU A 156 7.91 -13.94 -9.51
N MET A 157 8.46 -13.01 -8.73
CA MET A 157 7.84 -11.69 -8.50
C MET A 157 7.71 -10.89 -9.81
N VAL A 158 8.75 -10.88 -10.65
CA VAL A 158 8.71 -10.18 -11.94
C VAL A 158 7.69 -10.84 -12.87
N SER A 159 7.72 -12.18 -13.01
CA SER A 159 6.79 -12.89 -13.89
C SER A 159 5.32 -12.82 -13.43
N ALA A 160 5.06 -12.63 -12.13
CA ALA A 160 3.72 -12.47 -11.60
C ALA A 160 2.99 -11.23 -12.17
N HIS A 161 3.71 -10.20 -12.63
CA HIS A 161 3.11 -9.01 -13.24
C HIS A 161 2.47 -9.28 -14.62
N GLU A 162 2.83 -10.41 -15.26
CA GLU A 162 2.30 -10.84 -16.56
C GLU A 162 1.42 -12.08 -16.44
N ALA A 163 1.33 -12.69 -15.26
CA ALA A 163 0.58 -13.92 -15.06
C ALA A 163 -0.95 -13.70 -15.20
N ASP A 164 -1.64 -14.68 -15.80
CA ASP A 164 -3.06 -14.58 -16.12
C ASP A 164 -3.93 -14.30 -14.89
N PHE A 165 -3.62 -14.89 -13.72
CA PHE A 165 -4.38 -14.64 -12.49
C PHE A 165 -4.38 -13.14 -12.13
N TYR A 166 -3.24 -12.46 -12.33
CA TYR A 166 -3.05 -11.07 -11.96
C TYR A 166 -3.58 -10.12 -13.04
N VAL A 167 -3.33 -10.43 -14.31
CA VAL A 167 -3.85 -9.64 -15.43
C VAL A 167 -5.38 -9.69 -15.46
N ASN A 168 -5.99 -10.82 -15.12
CA ASN A 168 -7.45 -10.93 -15.01
C ASN A 168 -7.99 -10.19 -13.78
N PHE A 169 -7.28 -10.22 -12.65
CA PHE A 169 -7.61 -9.40 -11.49
C PHE A 169 -7.65 -7.89 -11.81
N CYS A 170 -6.65 -7.39 -12.54
CA CYS A 170 -6.59 -5.98 -12.97
C CYS A 170 -7.69 -5.57 -13.97
N LYS A 171 -8.47 -6.54 -14.47
CA LYS A 171 -9.59 -6.32 -15.40
C LYS A 171 -10.96 -6.35 -14.70
N PHE A 172 -11.01 -6.46 -13.38
CA PHE A 172 -12.28 -6.44 -12.65
C PHE A 172 -13.10 -5.19 -13.01
N PRO A 173 -14.34 -5.36 -13.50
CA PRO A 173 -15.14 -4.26 -14.01
C PRO A 173 -15.50 -3.26 -12.90
N GLU A 174 -15.68 -3.71 -11.66
CA GLU A 174 -16.05 -2.91 -10.50
C GLU A 174 -15.07 -1.74 -10.29
N LEU A 175 -13.77 -2.00 -10.45
CA LEU A 175 -12.73 -0.99 -10.30
C LEU A 175 -12.85 0.10 -11.38
N ARG A 176 -12.94 -0.30 -12.66
CA ARG A 176 -13.04 0.64 -13.79
C ARG A 176 -14.35 1.42 -13.76
N GLN A 177 -15.44 0.75 -13.40
CA GLN A 177 -16.75 1.38 -13.25
C GLN A 177 -16.75 2.41 -12.13
N PHE A 178 -16.14 2.09 -10.98
CA PHE A 178 -15.99 3.06 -9.90
C PHE A 178 -15.16 4.26 -10.33
N VAL A 179 -13.97 4.04 -10.91
CA VAL A 179 -13.10 5.13 -11.38
C VAL A 179 -13.84 6.01 -12.38
N SER A 180 -14.50 5.42 -13.39
CA SER A 180 -15.28 6.17 -14.39
C SER A 180 -16.36 7.06 -13.76
N ARG A 181 -17.15 6.52 -12.82
CA ARG A 181 -18.17 7.31 -12.12
C ARG A 181 -17.57 8.38 -11.21
N PHE A 182 -16.50 8.04 -10.50
CA PHE A 182 -15.88 8.94 -9.52
C PHE A 182 -15.23 10.16 -10.20
N THR A 183 -14.55 9.95 -11.33
CA THR A 183 -13.80 10.99 -12.05
C THR A 183 -14.55 11.65 -13.21
N ASP A 184 -15.72 11.12 -13.58
CA ASP A 184 -16.46 11.47 -14.80
C ASP A 184 -15.69 11.16 -16.11
N TRP A 185 -14.62 10.35 -16.05
CA TRP A 185 -13.90 9.88 -17.23
C TRP A 185 -14.71 8.80 -17.96
N GLN A 186 -14.99 9.01 -19.25
CA GLN A 186 -15.80 8.08 -20.04
C GLN A 186 -15.14 6.70 -20.22
N SER A 187 -13.81 6.68 -20.34
CA SER A 187 -13.04 5.44 -20.54
C SER A 187 -11.70 5.52 -19.79
N PRO A 188 -11.69 5.33 -18.47
CA PRO A 188 -10.47 5.44 -17.67
C PRO A 188 -9.42 4.42 -18.15
N HIS A 189 -8.24 4.92 -18.50
CA HIS A 189 -7.13 4.08 -18.93
C HIS A 189 -6.28 3.72 -17.71
N MET A 190 -6.16 2.43 -17.43
CA MET A 190 -5.22 1.93 -16.43
C MET A 190 -3.83 1.81 -17.05
N LEU A 191 -2.81 2.38 -16.41
CA LEU A 191 -1.42 2.23 -16.83
C LEU A 191 -1.00 0.75 -16.75
N GLN A 192 -0.16 0.30 -17.70
CA GLN A 192 0.24 -1.11 -17.79
C GLN A 192 1.29 -1.49 -16.75
N ARG A 193 2.15 -0.53 -16.35
CA ARG A 193 3.07 -0.72 -15.24
C ARG A 193 2.29 -0.62 -13.95
N THR A 194 2.13 -1.75 -13.30
CA THR A 194 1.52 -1.89 -11.97
C THR A 194 2.59 -2.31 -10.98
N MET A 195 2.36 -2.13 -9.69
CA MET A 195 3.30 -2.54 -8.66
C MET A 195 2.69 -3.62 -7.78
N LEU A 196 2.78 -4.88 -8.22
CA LEU A 196 2.37 -6.05 -7.44
C LEU A 196 3.47 -6.41 -6.44
N ARG A 197 3.17 -6.32 -5.14
CA ARG A 197 4.19 -6.52 -4.10
C ARG A 197 3.69 -7.36 -2.93
N ALA A 198 4.52 -8.33 -2.55
CA ALA A 198 4.43 -9.06 -1.29
C ALA A 198 5.39 -8.45 -0.26
N PHE A 199 4.91 -8.22 0.95
CA PHE A 199 5.70 -7.74 2.08
C PHE A 199 5.64 -8.77 3.20
N VAL A 200 6.76 -9.44 3.40
CA VAL A 200 6.94 -10.44 4.46
C VAL A 200 7.08 -9.74 5.81
N PRO A 201 6.76 -10.42 6.93
CA PRO A 201 7.06 -9.91 8.26
C PRO A 201 8.50 -9.39 8.38
N ASP A 202 8.69 -8.28 9.08
CA ASP A 202 10.00 -7.65 9.34
C ASP A 202 10.81 -7.22 8.10
N SER A 203 10.23 -7.16 6.91
CA SER A 203 10.91 -6.63 5.71
C SER A 203 11.11 -5.11 5.78
N GLU A 204 11.97 -4.60 4.90
CA GLU A 204 12.02 -3.16 4.61
C GLU A 204 10.64 -2.64 4.15
N LEU A 205 10.29 -1.44 4.59
CA LEU A 205 9.03 -0.78 4.26
C LEU A 205 9.09 0.04 2.96
N THR A 206 7.92 0.39 2.44
CA THR A 206 7.80 1.40 1.39
C THR A 206 8.20 2.77 1.98
N PRO A 207 9.26 3.44 1.48
CA PRO A 207 9.71 4.72 2.01
C PRO A 207 8.68 5.83 1.77
N VAL A 208 8.83 6.96 2.45
CA VAL A 208 7.95 8.12 2.32
C VAL A 208 8.06 8.72 0.93
N HIS A 209 6.97 8.79 0.19
CA HIS A 209 6.93 9.39 -1.14
C HIS A 209 5.49 9.78 -1.53
N PHE A 210 5.32 10.34 -2.72
CA PHE A 210 4.03 10.46 -3.40
C PHE A 210 4.20 10.06 -4.87
N ASP A 211 3.13 9.59 -5.52
CA ASP A 211 3.22 8.92 -6.82
C ASP A 211 3.72 9.85 -7.95
N GLN A 212 3.35 11.15 -7.90
CA GLN A 212 3.70 12.09 -8.98
C GLN A 212 5.20 12.18 -9.23
N MET A 213 6.03 11.91 -8.21
CA MET A 213 7.50 11.89 -8.34
C MET A 213 7.98 10.94 -9.45
N TYR A 214 7.26 9.84 -9.68
CA TYR A 214 7.60 8.83 -10.71
C TYR A 214 6.83 9.01 -12.03
N LEU A 215 5.82 9.87 -12.05
CA LEU A 215 4.89 10.10 -13.17
C LEU A 215 5.09 11.48 -13.84
N ARG A 216 6.27 12.10 -13.64
CA ARG A 216 6.60 13.47 -14.08
C ARG A 216 6.59 13.70 -15.59
N ALA A 217 6.55 12.66 -16.44
CA ALA A 217 6.36 12.88 -17.88
C ALA A 217 4.88 13.13 -18.26
N GLY A 218 3.99 13.16 -17.27
CA GLY A 218 2.61 13.61 -17.40
C GLY A 218 2.21 14.59 -16.29
N PRO A 219 1.09 15.30 -16.48
CA PRO A 219 0.53 16.15 -15.43
C PRO A 219 0.01 15.30 -14.25
N PRO A 220 -0.07 15.88 -13.04
CA PRO A 220 -0.49 15.26 -11.78
C PRO A 220 -2.00 14.97 -11.74
N THR A 221 -2.46 14.12 -12.65
CA THR A 221 -3.88 13.86 -12.91
C THR A 221 -4.27 12.39 -12.74
N SER A 222 -3.31 11.52 -12.43
CA SER A 222 -3.59 10.11 -12.21
C SER A 222 -4.35 9.88 -10.91
N LEU A 223 -5.32 8.98 -10.93
CA LEU A 223 -5.91 8.42 -9.72
C LEU A 223 -5.29 7.06 -9.44
N THR A 224 -4.61 6.91 -8.31
CA THR A 224 -4.07 5.60 -7.91
C THR A 224 -5.10 4.86 -7.08
N ALA A 225 -5.29 3.57 -7.38
CA ALA A 225 -5.99 2.61 -6.55
C ALA A 225 -4.97 1.64 -5.96
N TRP A 226 -4.75 1.68 -4.65
CA TRP A 226 -4.04 0.64 -3.94
C TRP A 226 -5.03 -0.43 -3.49
N VAL A 227 -4.76 -1.67 -3.88
CA VAL A 227 -5.68 -2.79 -3.70
C VAL A 227 -4.98 -3.88 -2.88
N PRO A 228 -5.36 -4.09 -1.61
CA PRO A 228 -4.94 -5.25 -0.84
C PRO A 228 -5.58 -6.51 -1.45
N ILE A 229 -4.75 -7.50 -1.77
CA ILE A 229 -5.20 -8.79 -2.29
C ILE A 229 -5.25 -9.78 -1.12
N GLY A 230 -6.17 -9.53 -0.20
CA GLY A 230 -6.30 -10.24 1.08
C GLY A 230 -6.43 -9.29 2.27
N PRO A 231 -6.73 -9.82 3.47
CA PRO A 231 -6.82 -9.01 4.68
C PRO A 231 -5.45 -8.46 5.11
N VAL A 232 -5.45 -7.30 5.74
CA VAL A 232 -4.28 -6.68 6.37
C VAL A 232 -4.70 -6.08 7.71
N SER A 233 -4.11 -6.56 8.79
CA SER A 233 -4.32 -6.05 10.15
C SER A 233 -3.67 -4.66 10.33
N LEU A 234 -4.00 -3.94 11.42
CA LEU A 234 -3.36 -2.67 11.76
C LEU A 234 -1.82 -2.79 11.84
N GLU A 235 -1.34 -3.93 12.32
CA GLU A 235 0.09 -4.24 12.48
C GLU A 235 0.67 -4.98 11.26
N GLY A 236 -0.15 -5.43 10.31
CA GLY A 236 0.25 -6.13 9.10
C GLY A 236 0.94 -5.25 8.05
N GLY A 237 1.23 -3.99 8.41
CA GLY A 237 1.98 -3.05 7.60
C GLY A 237 1.22 -2.59 6.37
N GLY A 238 -0.07 -2.29 6.47
CA GLY A 238 -0.85 -1.67 5.38
C GLY A 238 -0.22 -0.37 4.84
N LEU A 239 -0.71 0.10 3.69
CA LEU A 239 -0.31 1.41 3.19
C LEU A 239 -0.82 2.49 4.16
N MET A 240 0.04 3.43 4.55
CA MET A 240 -0.33 4.52 5.46
C MET A 240 -0.12 5.87 4.79
N TYR A 241 -0.93 6.83 5.16
CA TYR A 241 -0.98 8.14 4.51
C TYR A 241 -0.72 9.24 5.53
N LEU A 242 0.08 10.24 5.18
CA LEU A 242 0.28 11.38 6.04
C LEU A 242 -0.94 12.30 5.94
N GLU A 243 -1.58 12.63 7.05
CA GLU A 243 -2.84 13.36 7.04
C GLU A 243 -2.74 14.70 6.30
N ARG A 244 -3.73 14.99 5.44
CA ARG A 244 -3.87 16.24 4.68
C ARG A 244 -2.63 16.61 3.84
N SER A 245 -1.87 15.64 3.34
CA SER A 245 -0.52 15.83 2.75
C SER A 245 -0.44 16.14 1.26
N THR A 246 -1.58 16.32 0.59
CA THR A 246 -1.61 16.77 -0.81
C THR A 246 -0.86 18.10 -1.00
N ASP A 247 -0.95 19.02 -0.05
CA ASP A 247 -0.24 20.32 -0.08
C ASP A 247 1.29 20.16 -0.02
N ILE A 248 1.80 19.20 0.75
CA ILE A 248 3.23 18.86 0.81
C ILE A 248 3.70 18.33 -0.55
N GLY A 249 2.94 17.41 -1.17
CA GLY A 249 3.29 16.86 -2.48
C GLY A 249 3.31 17.94 -3.57
N MET A 250 2.29 18.80 -3.59
CA MET A 250 2.22 19.94 -4.51
C MET A 250 3.41 20.89 -4.34
N LYS A 251 3.68 21.33 -3.11
CA LYS A 251 4.82 22.21 -2.82
C LYS A 251 6.14 21.57 -3.21
N THR A 252 6.29 20.27 -2.97
CA THR A 252 7.52 19.52 -3.32
C THR A 252 7.75 19.50 -4.83
N GLU A 253 6.72 19.28 -5.64
CA GLU A 253 6.85 19.32 -7.11
C GLU A 253 7.07 20.75 -7.63
N ASP A 254 6.43 21.76 -7.04
CA ASP A 254 6.68 23.17 -7.38
C ASP A 254 8.14 23.56 -7.12
N ASP A 255 8.67 23.15 -5.97
CA ASP A 255 10.05 23.41 -5.58
C ASP A 255 11.02 22.62 -6.46
N PHE A 256 10.71 21.38 -6.83
CA PHE A 256 11.48 20.60 -7.81
C PHE A 256 11.53 21.32 -9.16
N ALA A 257 10.37 21.74 -9.69
CA ALA A 257 10.27 22.41 -10.99
C ALA A 257 11.08 23.70 -11.05
N LYS A 258 11.05 24.53 -9.99
CA LYS A 258 11.87 25.76 -9.90
C LYS A 258 13.38 25.47 -9.92
N ASN A 259 13.80 24.34 -9.36
CA ASN A 259 15.20 23.96 -9.22
C ASN A 259 15.71 23.04 -10.34
N ALA A 260 14.87 22.70 -11.33
CA ALA A 260 15.19 21.74 -12.39
C ALA A 260 15.98 22.34 -13.59
N HIS A 261 16.45 23.58 -13.52
CA HIS A 261 17.14 24.28 -14.60
C HIS A 261 18.48 23.64 -14.99
N ASN A 262 19.06 22.83 -14.10
CA ASN A 262 20.32 22.10 -14.30
C ASN A 262 20.13 20.66 -14.83
N LEU A 263 18.89 20.25 -15.13
CA LEU A 263 18.53 18.89 -15.58
C LEU A 263 18.19 18.87 -17.08
N THR A 264 18.52 17.78 -17.77
CA THR A 264 17.95 17.49 -19.11
C THR A 264 16.46 17.12 -18.99
N ASP A 265 15.74 17.11 -20.12
CA ASP A 265 14.33 16.72 -20.12
C ASP A 265 14.12 15.29 -19.60
N GLU A 266 15.02 14.36 -19.94
CA GLU A 266 15.00 12.98 -19.44
C GLU A 266 15.26 12.91 -17.93
N GLU A 267 16.21 13.70 -17.42
CA GLU A 267 16.51 13.76 -15.98
C GLU A 267 15.33 14.36 -15.18
N ARG A 268 14.65 15.39 -15.72
CA ARG A 268 13.51 16.04 -15.06
C ARG A 268 12.35 15.10 -14.80
N VAL A 269 12.10 14.16 -15.71
CA VAL A 269 10.99 13.20 -15.58
C VAL A 269 11.36 11.95 -14.78
N SER A 270 12.64 11.79 -14.42
CA SER A 270 13.11 10.67 -13.59
C SER A 270 12.97 11.01 -12.11
N ALA A 271 12.49 10.06 -11.29
CA ALA A 271 12.59 10.16 -9.84
C ALA A 271 14.00 9.87 -9.31
N PHE A 272 14.88 9.35 -10.18
CA PHE A 272 16.25 8.95 -9.89
C PHE A 272 17.21 9.91 -10.60
N ASN A 273 17.20 11.18 -10.19
CA ASN A 273 18.08 12.22 -10.72
C ASN A 273 18.86 12.90 -9.60
N LYS A 274 19.89 13.69 -9.96
CA LYS A 274 20.82 14.33 -9.02
C LYS A 274 20.18 15.33 -8.04
N ASN A 275 18.97 15.81 -8.30
CA ASN A 275 18.23 16.72 -7.43
C ASN A 275 17.25 15.96 -6.49
N MET A 276 17.22 14.62 -6.55
CA MET A 276 16.39 13.76 -5.69
C MET A 276 17.26 12.96 -4.71
N ASN A 277 16.68 12.51 -3.60
CA ASN A 277 17.36 11.56 -2.72
C ASN A 277 17.70 10.27 -3.48
N ASP A 278 18.84 9.66 -3.12
CA ASP A 278 19.24 8.36 -3.64
C ASP A 278 18.17 7.31 -3.29
N GLY A 279 17.52 6.76 -4.31
CA GLY A 279 16.39 5.83 -4.19
C GLY A 279 15.00 6.42 -4.47
N GLY A 280 14.90 7.71 -4.80
CA GLY A 280 13.67 8.32 -5.34
C GLY A 280 12.52 8.41 -4.34
N PHE A 281 12.79 8.85 -3.11
CA PHE A 281 11.80 9.03 -2.04
C PHE A 281 12.09 10.31 -1.22
N LEU A 282 11.15 10.76 -0.40
CA LEU A 282 11.33 11.92 0.49
C LEU A 282 12.10 11.56 1.76
N SER A 283 11.80 10.40 2.36
CA SER A 283 12.45 9.93 3.58
C SER A 283 12.33 8.41 3.72
N ARG A 284 13.29 7.76 4.39
CA ARG A 284 13.14 6.38 4.88
C ARG A 284 12.62 6.31 6.32
N ASP A 285 12.64 7.43 7.02
CA ASP A 285 12.28 7.56 8.42
C ASP A 285 10.89 8.19 8.54
N THR A 286 9.90 7.33 8.71
CA THR A 286 8.49 7.73 8.86
C THR A 286 8.24 8.45 10.18
N VAL A 287 8.99 8.12 11.24
CA VAL A 287 8.84 8.73 12.57
C VAL A 287 9.30 10.18 12.53
N THR A 288 10.52 10.41 12.04
CA THR A 288 11.08 11.76 11.94
C THR A 288 10.26 12.60 10.96
N TYR A 289 9.89 12.04 9.80
CA TYR A 289 9.11 12.76 8.80
C TYR A 289 7.73 13.21 9.33
N GLY A 290 7.01 12.34 10.06
CA GLY A 290 5.73 12.69 10.68
C GLY A 290 5.87 13.80 11.73
N LYS A 291 6.95 13.75 12.53
CA LYS A 291 7.25 14.77 13.55
C LYS A 291 7.58 16.13 12.94
N GLU A 292 8.45 16.17 11.94
CA GLU A 292 8.87 17.40 11.26
C GLU A 292 7.71 18.07 10.52
N THR A 293 6.83 17.28 9.91
CA THR A 293 5.62 17.77 9.24
C THR A 293 4.48 18.08 10.21
N GLN A 294 4.61 17.68 11.48
CA GLN A 294 3.60 17.82 12.53
C GLN A 294 2.24 17.22 12.13
N ARG A 295 2.27 16.05 11.49
CA ARG A 295 1.11 15.37 10.93
C ARG A 295 1.09 13.91 11.34
N LYS A 296 -0.10 13.36 11.49
CA LYS A 296 -0.32 11.95 11.80
C LYS A 296 -0.21 11.06 10.57
N TRP A 297 0.31 9.87 10.77
CA TRP A 297 0.20 8.75 9.86
C TRP A 297 -1.14 8.05 10.07
N LEU A 298 -1.97 8.05 9.03
CA LEU A 298 -3.28 7.42 8.99
C LEU A 298 -3.12 5.96 8.54
N ILE A 299 -3.58 5.04 9.38
CA ILE A 299 -3.60 3.59 9.12
C ILE A 299 -5.03 3.05 9.11
N ALA A 300 -5.25 1.86 8.57
CA ALA A 300 -6.52 1.14 8.73
C ALA A 300 -6.30 -0.37 8.65
N GLU A 301 -7.31 -1.11 9.09
CA GLU A 301 -7.48 -2.50 8.69
C GLU A 301 -8.05 -2.55 7.29
N TYR A 302 -7.56 -3.52 6.51
CA TYR A 302 -8.05 -3.80 5.18
C TYR A 302 -8.65 -5.19 5.12
N GLU A 303 -9.79 -5.28 4.50
CA GLU A 303 -10.52 -6.51 4.25
C GLU A 303 -10.45 -6.87 2.76
N VAL A 304 -10.80 -8.13 2.47
CA VAL A 304 -10.90 -8.60 1.09
C VAL A 304 -11.99 -7.80 0.38
N GLY A 305 -11.63 -7.14 -0.72
CA GLY A 305 -12.56 -6.34 -1.50
C GLY A 305 -12.34 -4.84 -1.36
N ASP A 306 -11.59 -4.40 -0.34
CA ASP A 306 -11.30 -2.99 -0.13
C ASP A 306 -10.42 -2.41 -1.24
N VAL A 307 -10.57 -1.12 -1.47
CA VAL A 307 -9.69 -0.34 -2.34
C VAL A 307 -9.50 1.04 -1.73
N ILE A 308 -8.26 1.50 -1.63
CA ILE A 308 -8.00 2.92 -1.33
C ILE A 308 -7.61 3.64 -2.61
N PHE A 309 -8.29 4.75 -2.88
CA PHE A 309 -7.94 5.66 -3.94
C PHE A 309 -7.20 6.85 -3.35
N HIS A 310 -6.15 7.34 -4.01
CA HIS A 310 -5.42 8.52 -3.54
C HIS A 310 -4.99 9.45 -4.67
N ASN A 311 -4.90 10.73 -4.29
CA ASN A 311 -4.40 11.81 -5.11
C ASN A 311 -2.90 11.60 -5.42
N PRO A 312 -2.40 11.98 -6.61
CA PRO A 312 -1.01 11.74 -7.02
C PRO A 312 0.02 12.46 -6.13
N TYR A 313 -0.40 13.49 -5.39
CA TYR A 313 0.42 14.21 -4.41
C TYR A 313 0.32 13.68 -2.98
N MET A 314 -0.57 12.73 -2.72
CA MET A 314 -0.80 12.24 -1.36
C MET A 314 0.47 11.54 -0.85
N VAL A 315 1.05 12.05 0.24
CA VAL A 315 2.26 11.49 0.83
C VAL A 315 1.89 10.22 1.59
N HIS A 316 2.59 9.13 1.26
CA HIS A 316 2.33 7.82 1.81
C HIS A 316 3.61 7.01 2.00
N ALA A 317 3.50 5.97 2.82
CA ALA A 317 4.56 5.04 3.19
C ALA A 317 3.91 3.73 3.67
N SER A 318 4.68 2.79 4.24
CA SER A 318 4.11 1.69 5.02
C SER A 318 4.80 1.55 6.37
N CYS A 319 4.15 0.86 7.30
CA CYS A 319 4.82 0.32 8.49
C CYS A 319 5.49 -1.02 8.14
N LYS A 320 6.37 -1.51 9.02
CA LYS A 320 6.80 -2.90 8.97
C LYS A 320 5.58 -3.81 9.14
N ASN A 321 5.62 -4.94 8.43
CA ASN A 321 4.67 -6.01 8.68
C ASN A 321 5.06 -6.72 9.98
N LYS A 322 4.22 -6.58 10.99
CA LYS A 322 4.31 -7.19 12.33
C LYS A 322 3.10 -8.09 12.60
N ASP A 323 2.46 -8.60 11.54
CA ASP A 323 1.28 -9.43 11.66
C ASP A 323 1.55 -10.64 12.59
N PRO A 324 0.75 -10.83 13.65
CA PRO A 324 1.01 -11.83 14.67
C PRO A 324 0.93 -13.27 14.15
N ASP A 325 0.22 -13.50 13.04
CA ASP A 325 0.09 -14.81 12.40
C ASP A 325 1.13 -15.04 11.29
N ALA A 326 2.13 -14.14 11.19
CA ALA A 326 3.14 -14.12 10.14
C ALA A 326 2.54 -14.06 8.72
N ARG A 327 1.39 -13.40 8.55
CA ARG A 327 0.76 -13.24 7.23
C ARG A 327 1.58 -12.31 6.36
N ILE A 328 1.77 -12.69 5.11
CA ILE A 328 2.37 -11.84 4.09
C ILE A 328 1.29 -10.88 3.56
N ARG A 329 1.60 -9.58 3.60
CA ARG A 329 0.77 -8.54 2.98
C ARG A 329 0.99 -8.60 1.47
N LEU A 330 -0.08 -8.80 0.70
CA LEU A 330 -0.05 -8.76 -0.76
C LEU A 330 -0.94 -7.62 -1.22
N ALA A 331 -0.41 -6.73 -2.06
CA ALA A 331 -1.18 -5.64 -2.63
C ALA A 331 -0.67 -5.26 -4.01
N THR A 332 -1.49 -4.52 -4.75
CA THR A 332 -1.08 -3.89 -6.00
C THR A 332 -1.50 -2.43 -6.09
N ASP A 333 -0.66 -1.62 -6.71
CA ASP A 333 -0.95 -0.24 -7.08
C ASP A 333 -1.34 -0.14 -8.57
N LEU A 334 -2.58 0.29 -8.82
CA LEU A 334 -3.18 0.44 -10.15
C LEU A 334 -3.44 1.93 -10.42
N ARG A 335 -2.80 2.50 -11.45
CA ARG A 335 -2.95 3.93 -11.77
C ARG A 335 -3.88 4.12 -12.94
N PHE A 336 -4.84 5.03 -12.81
CA PHE A 336 -5.80 5.39 -13.84
C PHE A 336 -5.60 6.82 -14.31
N VAL A 337 -5.82 7.05 -15.60
CA VAL A 337 -5.74 8.37 -16.24
C VAL A 337 -6.90 8.56 -17.22
N ASP A 338 -7.21 9.82 -17.55
CA ASP A 338 -8.05 10.15 -18.70
C ASP A 338 -7.23 10.00 -20.00
N PRO A 339 -7.56 9.06 -20.90
CA PRO A 339 -6.80 8.87 -22.14
C PRO A 339 -6.89 10.07 -23.10
N GLU A 340 -7.87 10.96 -22.93
CA GLU A 340 -8.06 12.17 -23.75
C GLU A 340 -7.17 13.34 -23.27
N LYS A 341 -6.43 13.17 -22.17
CA LYS A 341 -5.50 14.16 -21.61
C LYS A 341 -4.06 13.68 -21.71
N PRO A 342 -3.06 14.59 -21.64
CA PRO A 342 -1.68 14.18 -21.48
C PRO A 342 -1.50 13.34 -20.20
N TYR A 343 -0.72 12.27 -20.29
CA TYR A 343 -0.32 11.43 -19.16
C TYR A 343 1.05 10.81 -19.43
N ASP A 344 1.68 10.24 -18.39
CA ASP A 344 3.01 9.64 -18.51
C ASP A 344 2.97 8.31 -19.29
N ARG A 345 3.25 8.38 -20.59
CA ARG A 345 3.24 7.20 -21.48
C ARG A 345 4.38 6.22 -21.19
N ARG A 346 5.40 6.58 -20.41
CA ARG A 346 6.49 5.64 -20.05
C ARG A 346 5.96 4.47 -19.21
N TRP A 347 4.84 4.66 -18.52
CA TRP A 347 4.15 3.64 -17.72
C TRP A 347 3.23 2.71 -18.53
N MET A 348 3.17 2.87 -19.86
CA MET A 348 2.44 1.99 -20.78
C MET A 348 3.26 0.77 -21.23
N LYS A 349 3.97 0.17 -20.28
CA LYS A 349 4.70 -1.09 -20.44
C LYS A 349 4.59 -1.89 -19.15
N VAL A 350 4.63 -3.21 -19.22
CA VAL A 350 4.60 -4.03 -18.01
C VAL A 350 5.86 -3.79 -17.17
N TYR A 351 5.76 -4.01 -15.85
CA TYR A 351 6.89 -3.90 -14.92
C TYR A 351 8.08 -4.74 -15.41
N LYS A 352 9.24 -4.08 -15.53
CA LYS A 352 10.54 -4.70 -15.74
C LYS A 352 11.54 -4.00 -14.81
N PRO A 353 12.45 -4.75 -14.17
CA PRO A 353 13.48 -4.15 -13.34
C PRO A 353 14.52 -3.39 -14.19
N LEU A 354 15.19 -2.41 -13.57
CA LEU A 354 16.32 -1.67 -14.15
C LEU A 354 15.99 -0.85 -15.42
N ASP A 355 14.73 -0.53 -15.65
CA ASP A 355 14.27 0.23 -16.82
C ASP A 355 14.09 1.74 -16.56
N GLY A 356 14.59 2.23 -15.42
CA GLY A 356 14.58 3.63 -15.03
C GLY A 356 13.24 4.17 -14.52
N LEU A 357 12.27 3.29 -14.20
CA LEU A 357 10.94 3.65 -13.69
C LEU A 357 10.59 2.97 -12.36
#